data_AF-A0A072PKX1-F1
#
_entry.id   AF-A0A072PKX1-F1
#
_cell.length_a   1.000
_cell.length_b   1.000
_cell.length_c   1.000
_cell.angle_alpha   90.00
_cell.angle_beta   90.00
_cell.angle_gamma   90.00
#
_symmetry.space_group_name_H-M   'P 1'
#
loop_
_entity.id
_entity.type
_entity.pdbx_description
1 polymer ?
#
loop_
_entity_poly.entity_id
_entity_poly.type
_entity_poly.pdbx_seq_one_letter_code
_entity_poly.pdbx_strand_id
1 'polypeptide(L)' 'MAGYEEIPSASTPKLEKFRLSIPEQDLKDFKGLLRIYKLAPKTNENLHPENSNSSVSHARMTATKDDLLNEYDWDAPTFL' A
#
# COMPACT_ATOMS: atom_id res chain seq x y z
N MET A 1 -4.02 23.62 -3.04
CA MET A 1 -5.41 23.44 -3.49
C MET A 1 -6.32 23.83 -2.33
N ALA A 2 -7.13 24.88 -2.47
CA ALA A 2 -8.11 25.26 -1.47
C ALA A 2 -9.35 25.75 -2.24
N GLY A 3 -10.51 25.13 -2.00
CA GLY A 3 -11.75 25.51 -2.68
C GLY A 3 -12.95 24.59 -2.44
N TYR A 4 -12.75 23.36 -1.92
CA TYR A 4 -13.83 22.40 -1.70
C TYR A 4 -14.04 22.02 -0.23
N GLU A 5 -13.48 22.81 0.71
CA GLU A 5 -13.60 22.56 2.15
C GLU A 5 -14.77 23.31 2.81
N GLU A 6 -15.51 24.12 2.04
CA GLU A 6 -16.64 24.88 2.57
C GLU A 6 -17.82 23.95 2.88
N ILE A 7 -18.25 23.98 4.14
CA ILE A 7 -19.38 23.19 4.62
C ILE A 7 -20.66 24.00 4.36
N PRO A 8 -21.66 23.45 3.64
CA PRO A 8 -22.93 24.14 3.43
C PRO A 8 -23.61 24.49 4.76
N SER A 9 -24.17 25.69 4.86
CA SER A 9 -24.82 26.21 6.08
C SER A 9 -26.03 25.38 6.55
N ALA A 10 -26.61 24.58 5.67
CA ALA A 10 -27.69 23.64 6.00
C ALA A 10 -27.21 22.35 6.70
N SER A 11 -25.89 22.16 6.86
CA SER A 11 -25.32 20.99 7.53
C SER A 11 -25.49 21.08 9.04
N THR A 12 -26.25 20.15 9.62
CA THR A 12 -26.41 19.97 11.07
C THR A 12 -25.30 19.19 11.78
N PRO A 13 -24.60 18.20 11.17
CA PRO A 13 -23.52 17.52 11.87
C PRO A 13 -22.26 18.39 11.96
N LYS A 14 -21.59 18.37 13.11
CA LYS A 14 -20.26 18.93 13.29
C LYS A 14 -19.25 18.07 12.54
N LEU A 15 -18.56 18.67 11.56
CA LEU A 15 -17.49 18.01 10.82
C LEU A 15 -16.14 18.32 11.47
N GLU A 16 -15.28 17.31 11.53
CA GLU A 16 -13.90 17.45 11.98
C GLU A 16 -12.98 17.27 10.78
N LYS A 17 -12.00 18.18 10.64
CA LYS A 17 -11.00 18.05 9.58
C LYS A 17 -10.14 16.84 9.87
N PHE A 18 -10.10 15.92 8.91
CA PHE A 18 -9.18 14.80 8.93
C PHE A 18 -7.98 15.09 8.02
N ARG A 19 -6.79 14.78 8.51
CA ARG A 19 -5.57 14.78 7.70
C ARG A 19 -4.87 13.44 7.91
N LEU A 20 -4.60 12.75 6.81
CA LEU A 20 -3.75 11.56 6.85
C LEU A 20 -2.33 11.98 7.22
N SER A 21 -1.81 11.39 8.30
CA SER A 21 -0.42 11.55 8.73
C SER A 21 0.00 10.23 9.35
N ILE A 22 0.87 9.51 8.66
CA ILE A 22 1.43 8.25 9.15
C ILE A 22 2.74 8.57 9.87
N PRO A 23 2.94 8.09 11.11
CA PRO A 23 4.22 8.25 11.81
C PRO A 23 5.37 7.63 11.02
N GLU A 24 6.52 8.30 10.98
CA GLU A 24 7.73 7.80 10.31
C GLU A 24 8.16 6.43 10.88
N GLN A 25 7.93 6.20 12.17
CA GLN A 25 8.23 4.91 12.81
C GLN A 25 7.41 3.77 12.21
N ASP A 26 6.12 3.98 11.92
CA ASP A 26 5.25 2.95 11.35
C ASP A 26 5.71 2.59 9.92
N LEU A 27 6.20 3.57 9.16
CA LEU A 27 6.78 3.34 7.83
C LEU A 27 8.10 2.55 7.92
N LYS A 28 8.95 2.86 8.91
CA LYS A 28 10.18 2.11 9.18
C LYS A 28 9.88 0.66 9.57
N ASP A 29 8.90 0.47 10.45
CA ASP A 29 8.50 -0.85 10.92
C ASP A 29 7.89 -1.66 9.78
N PHE A 30 7.07 -1.06 8.92
CA PHE A 30 6.55 -1.70 7.71
C PHE A 30 7.67 -2.22 6.80
N LYS A 31 8.65 -1.38 6.45
CA LYS A 31 9.80 -1.81 5.64
C LYS A 31 10.64 -2.88 6.37
N GLY A 32 10.77 -2.78 7.70
CA GLY A 32 11.43 -3.78 8.55
C GLY A 32 10.76 -5.16 8.45
N LEU A 33 9.43 -5.20 8.59
CA LEU A 33 8.62 -6.41 8.46
C LEU A 33 8.71 -7.01 7.06
N LEU A 34 8.65 -6.17 6.01
CA LEU A 34 8.81 -6.63 4.64
C LEU A 34 10.17 -7.28 4.40
N ARG A 35 11.26 -6.72 4.93
CA ARG A 35 12.61 -7.30 4.77
C ARG A 35 12.68 -8.72 5.32
N ILE A 36 12.16 -8.95 6.52
CA ILE A 36 12.22 -10.26 7.19
C ILE A 36 11.18 -11.27 6.68
N TYR A 37 10.13 -10.81 6.01
CA TYR A 37 9.09 -11.68 5.47
C TYR A 37 9.65 -12.66 4.43
N LYS A 38 9.45 -13.96 4.64
CA LYS A 38 9.89 -14.99 3.69
C LYS A 38 8.82 -15.21 2.62
N LEU A 39 9.25 -15.27 1.37
CA LEU A 39 8.39 -15.74 0.29
C LEU A 39 8.20 -17.25 0.40
N ALA A 40 7.01 -17.72 0.01
CA ALA A 40 6.77 -19.15 -0.14
C ALA A 40 7.77 -19.76 -1.14
N PRO A 41 8.17 -21.03 -0.97
CA PRO A 41 9.02 -21.69 -1.95
C PRO A 41 8.33 -21.75 -3.32
N LYS A 42 9.12 -21.91 -4.37
CA LYS A 42 8.58 -22.18 -5.71
C LYS A 42 7.87 -23.52 -5.72
N THR A 43 6.63 -23.53 -6.15
CA THR A 43 5.80 -24.74 -6.31
C THR A 43 5.22 -24.76 -7.72
N ASN A 44 4.70 -25.92 -8.16
CA ASN A 44 4.12 -26.02 -9.49
C ASN A 44 2.98 -25.01 -9.72
N GLU A 45 2.16 -24.79 -8.70
CA GLU A 45 1.01 -23.90 -8.72
C GLU A 45 1.42 -22.43 -8.87
N ASN A 46 2.44 -21.97 -8.13
CA ASN A 46 2.86 -20.57 -8.17
C ASN A 46 3.83 -20.24 -9.32
N LEU A 47 4.29 -21.26 -10.06
CA LEU A 47 5.05 -21.12 -11.31
C LEU A 47 4.15 -21.10 -12.55
N HIS A 48 2.99 -21.76 -12.48
CA HIS A 48 2.03 -21.82 -13.58
C HIS A 48 0.68 -21.24 -13.11
N PRO A 49 0.62 -19.92 -12.81
CA PRO A 49 -0.61 -19.27 -12.33
C PRO A 49 -1.76 -19.39 -13.34
N GLU A 50 -1.46 -19.50 -14.65
CA GLU A 50 -2.47 -19.67 -15.70
C GLU A 50 -3.13 -21.07 -15.67
N ASN A 51 -2.44 -22.07 -15.11
CA ASN A 51 -2.86 -23.47 -15.08
C ASN A 51 -3.25 -23.94 -13.67
N SER A 52 -3.22 -23.04 -12.68
CA SER A 52 -3.59 -23.35 -11.31
C SER A 52 -4.57 -22.31 -10.80
N ASN A 53 -5.38 -22.64 -9.80
CA ASN A 53 -6.25 -21.68 -9.13
C ASN A 53 -5.48 -20.67 -8.25
N SER A 54 -4.16 -20.53 -8.44
CA SER A 54 -3.33 -19.61 -7.67
C SER A 54 -3.48 -18.20 -8.21
N SER A 55 -4.07 -17.32 -7.42
CA SER A 55 -4.29 -15.92 -7.79
C SER A 55 -3.01 -15.08 -7.91
N VAL A 56 -1.87 -15.56 -7.39
CA VAL A 56 -0.59 -14.84 -7.41
C VAL A 56 0.58 -15.77 -7.70
N SER A 57 1.40 -15.42 -8.70
CA SER A 57 2.63 -16.14 -9.02
C SER A 57 3.76 -15.78 -8.07
N HIS A 58 4.73 -16.69 -7.91
CA HIS A 58 5.94 -16.40 -7.14
C HIS A 58 6.69 -15.20 -7.72
N ALA A 59 6.75 -15.07 -9.05
CA ALA A 59 7.40 -13.96 -9.73
C ALA A 59 6.75 -12.62 -9.35
N ARG A 60 5.41 -12.55 -9.39
CA ARG A 60 4.67 -11.35 -9.01
C ARG A 60 4.92 -10.97 -7.55
N MET A 61 4.85 -11.93 -6.64
CA MET A 61 5.11 -11.66 -5.21
C MET A 61 6.55 -11.18 -4.96
N THR A 62 7.52 -11.73 -5.71
CA THR A 62 8.92 -11.30 -5.63
C THR A 62 9.07 -9.85 -6.10
N ALA A 63 8.52 -9.52 -7.28
CA ALA A 63 8.58 -8.17 -7.83
C ALA A 63 7.87 -7.15 -6.93
N THR A 64 6.68 -7.48 -6.41
CA THR A 64 5.96 -6.61 -5.49
C THR A 64 6.72 -6.38 -4.19
N LYS A 65 7.35 -7.41 -3.62
CA LYS A 65 8.17 -7.23 -2.42
C LYS A 65 9.36 -6.30 -2.70
N ASP A 66 9.99 -6.43 -3.86
CA ASP A 66 11.12 -5.59 -4.27
C ASP A 66 10.71 -4.11 -4.47
N ASP A 67 9.63 -3.89 -5.23
CA ASP A 67 9.03 -2.57 -5.43
C ASP A 67 8.64 -1.90 -4.11
N LEU A 68 7.95 -2.64 -3.23
CA LEU A 68 7.58 -2.15 -1.90
C LEU A 68 8.79 -1.86 -1.01
N LEU A 69 9.95 -2.44 -1.25
CA LEU A 69 11.16 -2.18 -0.47
C LEU A 69 11.96 -1.00 -1.01
N ASN A 70 12.10 -0.93 -2.34
CA ASN A 70 13.09 -0.07 -2.98
C ASN A 70 12.50 1.16 -3.68
N GLU A 71 11.28 1.05 -4.21
CA GLU A 71 10.70 2.07 -5.09
C GLU A 71 9.50 2.78 -4.43
N TYR A 72 8.69 2.04 -3.66
CA TYR A 72 7.51 2.59 -3.01
C TYR A 72 7.87 3.59 -1.91
N ASP A 73 7.38 4.82 -2.07
CA ASP A 73 7.42 5.90 -1.10
C ASP A 73 5.99 6.32 -0.73
N TRP A 74 5.67 6.18 0.56
CA TRP A 74 4.34 6.51 1.10
C TRP A 74 4.08 8.02 1.07
N ASP A 75 5.12 8.83 1.24
CA ASP A 75 5.03 10.30 1.30
C ASP A 75 5.22 10.94 -0.08
N ALA A 76 5.34 10.13 -1.14
CA ALA A 76 5.46 10.62 -2.50
C ALA A 76 4.30 11.58 -2.80
N PRO A 77 4.57 12.76 -3.38
CA PRO A 77 3.52 13.70 -3.72
C PRO A 77 2.58 13.04 -4.72
N THR A 78 1.34 12.79 -4.29
CA THR A 78 0.28 12.36 -5.20
C THR A 78 0.06 13.48 -6.20
N PHE A 79 0.48 13.28 -7.45
CA PHE A 79 0.08 14.14 -8.56
C PHE A 79 -1.41 13.88 -8.83
N LEU A 80 -2.28 14.66 -8.18
CA LEU A 80 -3.68 14.86 -8.51
C LEU A 80 -3.89 16.34 -8.83
#